data_AF-A0A7V9ZCG0-F1
#
_entry.id   AF-A0A7V9ZCG0-F1
#
_cell.length_a   1.000
_cell.length_b   1.000
_cell.length_c   1.000
_cell.angle_alpha   90.00
_cell.angle_beta   90.00
_cell.angle_gamma   90.00
#
_symmetry.space_group_name_H-M   'P 1'
#
loop_
_entity.id
_entity.type
_entity.pdbx_description
1 polymer ?
#
loop_
_entity_poly.entity_id
_entity_poly.type
_entity_poly.pdbx_seq_one_letter_code
_entity_poly.pdbx_strand_id
1 'polypeptide(L)'
;MTPKKPRVDYSKFSHRTHVEGQKLTCDSCHKVPSKNWKEVRKADAAFADVSDFPEHSSCLNCHRRQFFARERPAPVICANCHVNNSPRDTSRYLFPSLGDVSDPILKRRELVSEFGVSFPHDKHIDVVGLNLPHTGDNSSALFVNVSLQEKKKDATPASCPVCHQTYQPQGNSSEEYITKPPKTLGDNFWLKKGTFKTIPNSHTTCFTCHNADSGIAPEAKDCNVCHKLLVPDGNQKADFDQKLAADMAITDKFILARWSRRLSAGAFRHEGGEHPDLSCMSCHNVTAFNTLDPQTMKVPVRSCGGADGCHITATSDDGGALNFELDQKKKDPAFVCTKCHVAFGRELVPEDHPKAMPTPKPKVNPS
;
A
#
# COMPACT_ATOMS: atom_id res chain seq x y z
N MET A 1 -37.65 29.49 -2.16
CA MET A 1 -37.92 28.07 -1.86
C MET A 1 -36.61 27.41 -1.47
N THR A 2 -36.48 26.97 -0.22
CA THR A 2 -35.28 26.27 0.25
C THR A 2 -35.25 24.86 -0.37
N PRO A 3 -34.11 24.39 -0.91
CA PRO A 3 -34.02 23.05 -1.49
C PRO A 3 -34.42 22.00 -0.45
N LYS A 4 -35.33 21.10 -0.82
CA LYS A 4 -35.75 20.00 0.07
C LYS A 4 -34.54 19.09 0.28
N LYS A 5 -34.13 18.92 1.54
CA LYS A 5 -32.97 18.08 1.90
C LYS A 5 -33.18 16.67 1.33
N PRO A 6 -32.18 16.07 0.67
CA PRO A 6 -32.30 14.71 0.13
C PRO A 6 -32.71 13.73 1.22
N ARG A 7 -33.60 12.79 0.89
CA ARG A 7 -33.98 11.70 1.81
C ARG A 7 -32.74 10.82 2.04
N VAL A 8 -32.47 10.48 3.30
CA VAL A 8 -31.35 9.59 3.67
C VAL A 8 -31.62 8.18 3.12
N ASP A 9 -30.65 7.63 2.41
CA ASP A 9 -30.66 6.25 1.92
C ASP A 9 -30.09 5.31 2.99
N TYR A 10 -30.97 4.61 3.69
CA TYR A 10 -30.57 3.70 4.77
C TYR A 10 -30.01 2.36 4.27
N SER A 11 -30.01 2.09 2.97
CA SER A 11 -29.32 0.90 2.41
C SER A 11 -27.80 1.10 2.29
N LYS A 12 -27.32 2.34 2.52
CA LYS A 12 -25.92 2.73 2.40
C LYS A 12 -25.42 3.40 3.67
N PHE A 13 -24.68 2.65 4.47
CA PHE A 13 -23.91 3.18 5.57
C PHE A 13 -22.66 3.90 5.06
N SER A 14 -22.32 5.02 5.71
CA SER A 14 -21.07 5.75 5.51
C SER A 14 -20.51 6.23 6.83
N HIS A 15 -19.25 5.92 7.09
CA HIS A 15 -18.49 6.44 8.23
C HIS A 15 -18.29 7.95 8.12
N ARG A 16 -18.26 8.53 6.91
CA ARG A 16 -18.14 9.98 6.74
C ARG A 16 -19.29 10.72 7.43
N THR A 17 -20.52 10.26 7.23
CA THR A 17 -21.70 10.86 7.87
C THR A 17 -21.64 10.79 9.40
N HIS A 18 -21.13 9.69 9.95
CA HIS A 18 -21.16 9.44 11.39
C HIS A 18 -19.94 10.03 12.11
N VAL A 19 -18.75 9.87 11.55
CA VAL A 19 -17.49 10.34 12.14
C VAL A 19 -17.27 11.83 11.90
N GLU A 20 -17.48 12.35 10.68
CA GLU A 20 -17.32 13.79 10.42
C GLU A 20 -18.61 14.56 10.71
N GLY A 21 -19.73 14.09 10.16
CA GLY A 21 -21.01 14.80 10.23
C GLY A 21 -21.62 14.82 11.63
N GLN A 22 -21.62 13.67 12.31
CA GLN A 22 -22.20 13.52 13.66
C GLN A 22 -21.14 13.51 14.77
N LYS A 23 -19.84 13.49 14.42
CA LYS A 23 -18.72 13.49 15.38
C LYS A 23 -18.75 12.30 16.35
N LEU A 24 -19.22 11.14 15.89
CA LEU A 24 -19.19 9.90 16.66
C LEU A 24 -17.79 9.28 16.67
N THR A 25 -17.41 8.70 17.80
CA THR A 25 -16.17 7.94 17.96
C THR A 25 -16.37 6.49 17.52
N CYS A 26 -15.28 5.79 17.19
CA CYS A 26 -15.33 4.41 16.69
C CYS A 26 -15.99 3.44 17.70
N ASP A 27 -15.67 3.61 18.98
CA ASP A 27 -16.16 2.81 20.11
C ASP A 27 -17.64 3.03 20.42
N SER A 28 -18.25 4.10 19.90
CA SER A 28 -19.71 4.29 19.97
C SER A 28 -20.50 3.22 19.21
N CYS A 29 -19.85 2.56 18.24
CA CYS A 29 -20.46 1.52 17.42
C CYS A 29 -19.69 0.18 17.47
N HIS A 30 -18.36 0.22 17.53
CA HIS A 30 -17.54 -0.98 17.53
C HIS A 30 -17.06 -1.33 18.94
N LYS A 31 -17.39 -2.53 19.40
CA LYS A 31 -16.82 -3.06 20.64
C LYS A 31 -15.40 -3.55 20.37
N VAL A 32 -14.43 -3.07 21.15
CA VAL A 32 -13.03 -3.52 21.10
C VAL A 32 -12.66 -4.21 22.42
N PRO A 33 -12.22 -5.47 22.39
CA PRO A 33 -12.20 -6.36 21.22
C PRO A 33 -13.61 -6.86 20.82
N SER A 34 -13.78 -7.26 19.56
CA SER A 34 -14.98 -7.96 19.08
C SER A 34 -15.11 -9.31 19.80
N LYS A 35 -16.31 -9.88 19.93
CA LYS A 35 -16.49 -11.15 20.68
C LYS A 35 -15.71 -12.33 20.08
N ASN A 36 -15.56 -12.35 18.75
CA ASN A 36 -14.95 -13.43 17.97
C ASN A 36 -13.47 -13.19 17.62
N TRP A 37 -12.79 -12.20 18.22
CA TRP A 37 -11.39 -11.86 17.87
C TRP A 37 -10.42 -13.06 17.96
N LYS A 38 -10.64 -13.96 18.93
CA LYS A 38 -9.85 -15.20 19.12
C LYS A 38 -10.20 -16.32 18.15
N GLU A 39 -11.36 -16.24 17.51
CA GLU A 39 -11.83 -17.26 16.56
C GLU A 39 -11.29 -16.95 15.16
N VAL A 40 -11.27 -15.67 14.79
CA VAL A 40 -10.78 -15.22 13.48
C VAL A 40 -9.26 -15.27 13.36
N ARG A 41 -8.53 -15.18 14.48
CA ARG A 41 -7.07 -15.24 14.54
C ARG A 41 -6.66 -16.24 15.61
N LYS A 42 -5.90 -17.25 15.20
CA LYS A 42 -5.50 -18.36 16.08
C LYS A 42 -4.10 -18.12 16.64
N ALA A 43 -3.86 -18.66 17.83
CA ALA A 43 -2.55 -18.74 18.49
C ALA A 43 -1.85 -17.37 18.64
N ASP A 44 -0.57 -17.30 18.32
CA ASP A 44 0.33 -16.14 18.40
C ASP A 44 -0.08 -14.97 17.48
N ALA A 45 -0.91 -15.23 16.47
CA ALA A 45 -1.47 -14.18 15.61
C ALA A 45 -2.71 -13.49 16.23
N ALA A 46 -3.21 -13.96 17.38
CA ALA A 46 -4.39 -13.40 18.02
C ALA A 46 -4.06 -12.14 18.82
N PHE A 47 -4.76 -11.03 18.54
CA PHE A 47 -4.66 -9.79 19.29
C PHE A 47 -6.06 -9.15 19.43
N ALA A 48 -6.26 -8.39 20.50
CA ALA A 48 -7.55 -7.80 20.84
C ALA A 48 -7.89 -6.63 19.88
N ASP A 49 -8.74 -6.87 18.89
CA ASP A 49 -9.14 -5.86 17.89
C ASP A 49 -10.61 -5.96 17.45
N VAL A 50 -10.96 -5.22 16.39
CA VAL A 50 -12.26 -5.32 15.70
C VAL A 50 -12.15 -6.30 14.53
N SER A 51 -12.89 -7.41 14.61
CA SER A 51 -12.95 -8.42 13.55
C SER A 51 -14.37 -8.74 13.06
N ASP A 52 -15.37 -7.99 13.51
CA ASP A 52 -16.77 -8.18 13.09
C ASP A 52 -17.51 -6.82 13.03
N PHE A 53 -18.66 -6.84 12.36
CA PHE A 53 -19.60 -5.72 12.33
C PHE A 53 -20.09 -5.36 13.75
N PRO A 54 -20.51 -4.09 13.96
CA PRO A 54 -21.25 -3.68 15.13
C PRO A 54 -22.46 -4.58 15.42
N GLU A 55 -22.77 -4.77 16.70
CA GLU A 55 -24.01 -5.43 17.11
C GLU A 55 -25.22 -4.54 16.80
N HIS A 56 -26.42 -5.14 16.65
CA HIS A 56 -27.66 -4.40 16.38
C HIS A 56 -27.92 -3.26 17.39
N SER A 57 -27.55 -3.45 18.66
CA SER A 57 -27.68 -2.46 19.73
C SER A 57 -27.04 -1.12 19.35
N SER A 58 -25.89 -1.15 18.68
CA SER A 58 -25.14 0.02 18.22
C SER A 58 -25.98 0.92 17.32
N CYS A 59 -26.71 0.32 16.37
CA CYS A 59 -27.57 1.04 15.44
C CYS A 59 -28.93 1.38 16.06
N LEU A 60 -29.47 0.50 16.92
CA LEU A 60 -30.80 0.64 17.50
C LEU A 60 -30.96 1.89 18.37
N ASN A 61 -29.88 2.37 18.98
CA ASN A 61 -29.89 3.58 19.80
C ASN A 61 -30.30 4.84 19.00
N CYS A 62 -29.96 4.90 17.72
CA CYS A 62 -30.26 6.05 16.85
C CYS A 62 -31.29 5.72 15.75
N HIS A 63 -31.29 4.49 15.24
CA HIS A 63 -32.05 4.06 14.06
C HIS A 63 -33.20 3.11 14.37
N ARG A 64 -33.75 3.15 15.60
CA ARG A 64 -34.86 2.28 16.04
C ARG A 64 -36.03 2.25 15.04
N ARG A 65 -36.42 3.43 14.52
CA ARG A 65 -37.54 3.54 13.56
C ARG A 65 -37.25 2.81 12.24
N GLN A 66 -36.03 2.90 11.74
CA GLN A 66 -35.61 2.21 10.52
C GLN A 66 -35.47 0.70 10.76
N PHE A 67 -34.97 0.30 11.93
CA PHE A 67 -34.80 -1.10 12.30
C PHE A 67 -36.12 -1.88 12.41
N PHE A 68 -37.21 -1.19 12.77
CA PHE A 68 -38.55 -1.78 12.90
C PHE A 68 -39.53 -1.29 11.82
N ALA A 69 -39.02 -0.75 10.71
CA ALA A 69 -39.85 -0.36 9.58
C ALA A 69 -40.58 -1.59 9.01
N ARG A 70 -41.86 -1.44 8.66
CA ARG A 70 -42.68 -2.54 8.10
C ARG A 70 -42.42 -2.76 6.60
N GLU A 71 -41.15 -2.72 6.21
CA GLU A 71 -40.69 -2.97 4.84
C GLU A 71 -40.55 -4.48 4.60
N ARG A 72 -40.81 -4.94 3.37
CA ARG A 72 -40.73 -6.35 2.98
C ARG A 72 -39.66 -6.56 1.90
N PRO A 73 -38.90 -7.68 1.94
CA PRO A 73 -38.98 -8.79 2.89
C PRO A 73 -38.40 -8.47 4.28
N ALA A 74 -37.62 -7.40 4.42
CA ALA A 74 -37.07 -6.90 5.68
C ALA A 74 -36.70 -5.40 5.54
N PRO A 75 -36.46 -4.68 6.66
CA PRO A 75 -36.01 -3.29 6.63
C PRO A 75 -34.74 -3.06 5.80
N VAL A 76 -34.70 -1.98 5.00
CA VAL A 76 -33.55 -1.70 4.11
C VAL A 76 -32.24 -1.52 4.85
N ILE A 77 -32.29 -1.07 6.12
CA ILE A 77 -31.11 -0.85 6.95
C ILE A 77 -30.33 -2.15 7.21
N CYS A 78 -31.00 -3.30 7.19
CA CYS A 78 -30.39 -4.61 7.38
C CYS A 78 -29.39 -4.95 6.25
N ALA A 79 -29.58 -4.40 5.04
CA ALA A 79 -28.71 -4.64 3.89
C ALA A 79 -27.30 -4.06 4.06
N ASN A 80 -27.05 -3.23 5.09
CA ASN A 80 -25.72 -2.73 5.39
C ASN A 80 -24.75 -3.84 5.85
N CYS A 81 -25.27 -4.90 6.47
CA CYS A 81 -24.47 -6.00 7.01
C CYS A 81 -24.87 -7.37 6.44
N HIS A 82 -26.15 -7.55 6.09
CA HIS A 82 -26.68 -8.84 5.65
C HIS A 82 -26.64 -9.01 4.14
N VAL A 83 -26.21 -10.19 3.70
CA VAL A 83 -26.43 -10.71 2.34
C VAL A 83 -27.88 -11.17 2.22
N ASN A 84 -28.37 -11.86 3.25
CA ASN A 84 -29.75 -12.29 3.39
C ASN A 84 -30.22 -12.00 4.82
N ASN A 85 -31.47 -11.55 4.95
CA ASN A 85 -32.04 -11.04 6.18
C ASN A 85 -33.45 -11.60 6.42
N SER A 86 -33.60 -12.91 6.22
CA SER A 86 -34.85 -13.64 6.45
C SER A 86 -34.79 -14.44 7.76
N PRO A 87 -35.93 -14.87 8.32
CA PRO A 87 -35.95 -15.76 9.48
C PRO A 87 -35.22 -17.10 9.27
N ARG A 88 -35.01 -17.51 8.02
CA ARG A 88 -34.35 -18.79 7.66
C ARG A 88 -32.87 -18.63 7.31
N ASP A 89 -32.45 -17.43 6.95
CA ASP A 89 -31.09 -17.13 6.51
C ASP A 89 -30.78 -15.67 6.83
N THR A 90 -29.86 -15.50 7.78
CA THR A 90 -29.35 -14.23 8.27
C THR A 90 -27.88 -14.03 7.89
N SER A 91 -27.42 -14.68 6.82
CA SER A 91 -26.04 -14.59 6.34
C SER A 91 -25.58 -13.14 6.19
N ARG A 92 -24.37 -12.87 6.69
CA ARG A 92 -23.74 -11.54 6.68
C ARG A 92 -22.67 -11.48 5.61
N TYR A 93 -22.37 -10.27 5.15
CA TYR A 93 -21.14 -10.04 4.41
C TYR A 93 -19.95 -10.36 5.31
N LEU A 94 -18.83 -10.76 4.72
CA LEU A 94 -17.57 -10.86 5.42
C LEU A 94 -17.11 -9.46 5.84
N PHE A 95 -16.68 -9.31 7.08
CA PHE A 95 -16.16 -8.04 7.60
C PHE A 95 -14.94 -7.60 6.77
N PRO A 96 -14.93 -6.36 6.23
CA PRO A 96 -13.78 -5.86 5.49
C PRO A 96 -12.57 -5.73 6.41
N SER A 97 -11.49 -6.45 6.09
CA SER A 97 -10.20 -6.34 6.78
C SER A 97 -9.04 -6.27 5.78
N LEU A 98 -7.85 -5.86 6.25
CA LEU A 98 -6.64 -5.66 5.45
C LEU A 98 -6.04 -6.94 4.84
N GLY A 99 -6.63 -8.10 5.11
CA GLY A 99 -6.30 -9.38 4.48
C GLY A 99 -6.31 -10.57 5.44
N ASP A 100 -6.21 -10.30 6.75
CA ASP A 100 -6.19 -11.30 7.83
C ASP A 100 -7.53 -12.01 8.05
N VAL A 101 -8.65 -11.34 7.80
CA VAL A 101 -9.96 -11.97 7.74
C VAL A 101 -10.24 -12.37 6.29
N SER A 102 -9.80 -13.58 5.94
CA SER A 102 -10.06 -14.18 4.63
C SER A 102 -10.80 -15.50 4.75
N ASP A 103 -12.11 -15.45 4.48
CA ASP A 103 -12.89 -16.63 4.15
C ASP A 103 -13.27 -16.54 2.67
N PRO A 104 -12.79 -17.47 1.82
CA PRO A 104 -13.10 -17.46 0.39
C PRO A 104 -14.54 -17.85 0.06
N ILE A 105 -15.28 -18.44 1.00
CA ILE A 105 -16.67 -18.90 0.83
C ILE A 105 -17.65 -17.77 1.17
N LEU A 106 -17.28 -16.87 2.09
CA LEU A 106 -18.13 -15.77 2.49
C LEU A 106 -18.10 -14.61 1.49
N LYS A 107 -19.28 -14.08 1.14
CA LYS A 107 -19.41 -12.93 0.24
C LYS A 107 -18.85 -11.67 0.91
N ARG A 108 -17.95 -10.97 0.23
CA ARG A 108 -17.52 -9.62 0.64
C ARG A 108 -18.45 -8.57 0.03
N ARG A 109 -18.67 -7.47 0.74
CA ARG A 109 -19.23 -6.27 0.13
C ARG A 109 -18.18 -5.68 -0.80
N GLU A 110 -18.56 -5.25 -2.00
CA GLU A 110 -17.65 -4.58 -2.95
C GLU A 110 -17.23 -3.17 -2.50
N LEU A 111 -17.50 -2.82 -1.24
CA LEU A 111 -17.11 -1.52 -0.68
C LEU A 111 -15.61 -1.54 -0.35
N VAL A 112 -14.86 -0.67 -1.02
CA VAL A 112 -13.54 -0.27 -0.55
C VAL A 112 -13.72 0.41 0.81
N SER A 113 -12.89 0.06 1.80
CA SER A 113 -12.88 0.74 3.10
C SER A 113 -12.86 2.25 2.91
N GLU A 114 -13.74 2.97 3.59
CA GLU A 114 -13.76 4.43 3.60
C GLU A 114 -12.57 5.02 4.38
N PHE A 115 -11.81 4.17 5.10
CA PHE A 115 -10.62 4.55 5.83
C PHE A 115 -9.35 4.05 5.14
N GLY A 116 -8.32 4.89 5.17
CA GLY A 116 -6.92 4.52 4.99
C GLY A 116 -6.22 4.48 6.34
N VAL A 117 -5.03 3.89 6.35
CA VAL A 117 -4.14 3.90 7.52
C VAL A 117 -3.15 5.05 7.32
N SER A 118 -3.00 5.91 8.32
CA SER A 118 -1.96 6.93 8.45
C SER A 118 -0.73 6.31 9.06
N PHE A 119 0.33 6.19 8.26
CA PHE A 119 1.62 5.69 8.71
C PHE A 119 2.71 6.67 8.27
N PRO A 120 2.98 7.71 9.08
CA PRO A 120 4.05 8.65 8.80
C PRO A 120 5.39 8.01 9.18
N HIS A 121 6.28 7.83 8.21
CA HIS A 121 7.52 7.07 8.40
C HIS A 121 8.54 7.82 9.25
N ASP A 122 8.55 9.16 9.26
CA ASP A 122 9.38 9.97 10.17
C ASP A 122 9.18 9.62 11.65
N LYS A 123 8.00 9.11 12.02
CA LYS A 123 7.71 8.66 13.39
C LYS A 123 8.21 7.25 13.71
N HIS A 124 8.57 6.46 12.70
CA HIS A 124 8.87 5.03 12.87
C HIS A 124 10.32 4.67 12.60
N ILE A 125 11.01 5.35 11.66
CA ILE A 125 12.36 4.97 11.22
C ILE A 125 13.36 4.91 12.39
N ASP A 126 13.36 5.92 13.26
CA ASP A 126 14.33 6.03 14.35
C ASP A 126 13.97 5.14 15.55
N VAL A 127 12.68 4.93 15.79
CA VAL A 127 12.17 4.15 16.94
C VAL A 127 12.32 2.65 16.69
N VAL A 128 12.06 2.19 15.46
CA VAL A 128 12.11 0.77 15.13
C VAL A 128 13.56 0.27 15.04
N GLY A 129 14.51 1.13 14.65
CA GLY A 129 15.94 0.77 14.61
C GLY A 129 16.57 0.58 16.00
N LEU A 130 16.03 1.24 17.03
CA LEU A 130 16.54 1.20 18.41
C LEU A 130 15.94 0.04 19.24
N ASN A 131 14.79 -0.50 18.85
CA ASN A 131 14.03 -1.51 19.62
C ASN A 131 14.29 -2.97 19.22
N LEU A 132 15.33 -3.24 18.42
CA LEU A 132 15.77 -4.62 18.18
C LEU A 132 16.40 -5.19 19.47
N PRO A 133 16.02 -6.41 19.91
CA PRO A 133 16.78 -7.10 20.95
C PRO A 133 18.22 -7.25 20.46
N HIS A 134 19.17 -6.67 21.20
CA HIS A 134 20.60 -6.88 20.96
C HIS A 134 20.91 -8.36 21.21
N THR A 135 20.85 -9.18 20.16
CA THR A 135 21.45 -10.52 20.19
C THR A 135 22.94 -10.37 19.94
N GLY A 136 23.66 -9.90 20.97
CA GLY A 136 25.09 -9.72 20.93
C GLY A 136 25.59 -9.07 22.21
N ASP A 137 26.28 -9.86 23.03
CA ASP A 137 27.05 -9.41 24.19
C ASP A 137 27.95 -8.24 23.79
N ASN A 138 27.57 -7.03 24.18
CA ASN A 138 28.47 -5.90 24.48
C ASN A 138 27.63 -4.72 24.97
N SER A 139 27.13 -4.84 26.19
CA SER A 139 26.77 -3.68 27.01
C SER A 139 28.04 -2.91 27.34
N SER A 140 28.40 -1.94 26.51
CA SER A 140 29.45 -0.96 26.80
C SER A 140 29.01 0.41 26.29
N ALA A 141 29.14 1.40 27.16
CA ALA A 141 28.74 2.80 27.01
C ALA A 141 28.82 3.38 25.59
N LEU A 142 27.76 4.12 25.22
CA LEU A 142 27.67 4.94 24.00
C LEU A 142 28.76 6.02 24.01
N PHE A 143 29.90 5.72 23.39
CA PHE A 143 30.82 6.73 22.87
C PHE A 143 30.67 6.76 21.35
N VAL A 144 30.14 7.86 20.83
CA VAL A 144 30.06 8.12 19.39
C VAL A 144 31.43 8.60 18.92
N ASN A 145 32.16 7.76 18.20
CA ASN A 145 33.39 8.16 17.55
C ASN A 145 33.01 8.80 16.20
N VAL A 146 33.16 10.13 16.08
CA VAL A 146 32.96 10.84 14.82
C VAL A 146 34.20 10.60 13.95
N SER A 147 34.11 9.59 13.09
CA SER A 147 35.09 9.36 12.02
C SER A 147 34.50 9.83 10.69
N LEU A 148 35.12 10.84 10.08
CA LEU A 148 34.89 11.23 8.69
C LEU A 148 35.44 10.12 7.80
N GLN A 149 34.60 9.15 7.42
CA GLN A 149 34.91 8.17 6.38
C GLN A 149 34.14 8.47 5.09
N GLU A 150 34.83 8.26 3.98
CA GLU A 150 34.35 8.33 2.60
C GLU A 150 33.06 7.51 2.40
N LYS A 151 32.17 8.02 1.53
CA LYS A 151 30.87 7.43 1.16
C LYS A 151 30.98 5.92 0.87
N LYS A 152 30.78 5.08 1.89
CA LYS A 152 30.31 3.70 1.69
C LYS A 152 28.86 3.79 1.19
N LYS A 153 28.43 2.82 0.36
CA LYS A 153 27.00 2.61 0.06
C LYS A 153 26.27 2.64 1.41
N ASP A 154 25.51 3.70 1.68
CA ASP A 154 24.79 3.82 2.94
C ASP A 154 23.93 2.56 3.05
N ALA A 155 24.08 1.82 4.15
CA ALA A 155 23.28 0.61 4.34
C ALA A 155 21.80 1.00 4.49
N THR A 156 20.90 0.14 4.01
CA THR A 156 19.47 0.30 4.33
C THR A 156 19.33 0.37 5.87
N PRO A 157 18.63 1.38 6.42
CA PRO A 157 18.39 1.42 7.85
C PRO A 157 17.77 0.11 8.34
N ALA A 158 18.27 -0.42 9.46
CA ALA A 158 17.82 -1.69 10.02
C ALA A 158 16.31 -1.73 10.33
N SER A 159 15.65 -0.57 10.38
CA SER A 159 14.20 -0.43 10.58
C SER A 159 13.35 -0.81 9.37
N CYS A 160 13.83 -0.63 8.13
CA CYS A 160 13.00 -0.92 6.96
C CYS A 160 12.66 -2.42 6.81
N PRO A 161 13.62 -3.36 6.97
CA PRO A 161 13.36 -4.80 6.90
C PRO A 161 12.42 -5.35 7.97
N VAL A 162 12.18 -4.60 9.07
CA VAL A 162 11.23 -4.99 10.11
C VAL A 162 9.80 -5.05 9.57
N CYS A 163 9.45 -4.15 8.65
CA CYS A 163 8.11 -4.05 8.07
C CYS A 163 8.04 -4.46 6.59
N HIS A 164 9.12 -4.22 5.84
CA HIS A 164 9.17 -4.46 4.41
C HIS A 164 10.06 -5.65 4.09
N GLN A 165 9.51 -6.64 3.39
CA GLN A 165 10.26 -7.80 2.92
C GLN A 165 10.26 -7.85 1.41
N THR A 166 11.25 -8.53 0.84
CA THR A 166 11.25 -8.82 -0.59
C THR A 166 10.21 -9.89 -0.88
N TYR A 167 9.29 -9.64 -1.81
CA TYR A 167 8.28 -10.61 -2.20
C TYR A 167 8.93 -11.78 -2.94
N GLN A 168 8.88 -12.98 -2.34
CA GLN A 168 9.51 -14.19 -2.87
C GLN A 168 8.57 -15.41 -2.73
N PRO A 169 7.50 -15.49 -3.53
CA PRO A 169 6.51 -16.57 -3.42
C PRO A 169 7.08 -17.95 -3.77
N GLN A 170 8.19 -18.03 -4.51
CA GLN A 170 8.86 -19.28 -4.86
C GLN A 170 9.84 -19.77 -3.77
N GLY A 171 9.96 -19.05 -2.65
CA GLY A 171 10.84 -19.41 -1.54
C GLY A 171 12.30 -19.60 -2.00
N ASN A 172 12.88 -20.75 -1.67
CA ASN A 172 14.28 -21.08 -1.98
C ASN A 172 14.50 -21.59 -3.42
N SER A 173 13.46 -21.62 -4.26
CA SER A 173 13.61 -21.98 -5.67
C SER A 173 14.60 -21.05 -6.39
N SER A 174 15.37 -21.64 -7.31
CA SER A 174 16.27 -20.93 -8.23
C SER A 174 15.54 -20.31 -9.42
N GLU A 175 14.24 -20.56 -9.57
CA GLU A 175 13.44 -19.96 -10.64
C GLU A 175 13.37 -18.43 -10.50
N GLU A 176 13.79 -17.73 -11.55
CA GLU A 176 13.78 -16.27 -11.59
C GLU A 176 12.35 -15.71 -11.67
N TYR A 177 11.45 -16.39 -12.37
CA TYR A 177 10.07 -15.95 -12.60
C TYR A 177 9.08 -16.68 -11.70
N ILE A 178 7.95 -16.04 -11.37
CA ILE A 178 6.89 -16.69 -10.57
C ILE A 178 6.18 -17.77 -11.38
N THR A 179 6.00 -17.51 -12.67
CA THR A 179 5.50 -18.46 -13.64
C THR A 179 6.37 -18.41 -14.88
N LYS A 180 6.41 -19.50 -15.64
CA LYS A 180 7.25 -19.59 -16.84
C LYS A 180 6.83 -18.53 -17.87
N PRO A 181 7.72 -17.63 -18.31
CA PRO A 181 7.38 -16.61 -19.30
C PRO A 181 7.14 -17.22 -20.69
N PRO A 182 6.32 -16.58 -21.54
CA PRO A 182 6.17 -16.98 -22.93
C PRO A 182 7.48 -16.78 -23.70
N LYS A 183 7.75 -17.66 -24.68
CA LYS A 183 8.96 -17.57 -25.52
C LYS A 183 9.06 -16.25 -26.31
N THR A 184 7.94 -15.59 -26.53
CA THR A 184 7.81 -14.34 -27.30
C THR A 184 7.84 -13.08 -26.41
N LEU A 185 8.21 -13.19 -25.14
CA LEU A 185 8.17 -12.06 -24.20
C LEU A 185 9.02 -10.87 -24.65
N GLY A 186 10.23 -11.11 -25.18
CA GLY A 186 11.19 -10.04 -25.46
C GLY A 186 11.51 -9.23 -24.18
N ASP A 187 11.55 -7.90 -24.31
CA ASP A 187 11.80 -6.96 -23.20
C ASP A 187 10.53 -6.58 -22.41
N ASN A 188 9.40 -7.26 -22.64
CA ASN A 188 8.17 -6.97 -21.92
C ASN A 188 8.24 -7.45 -20.47
N PHE A 189 7.42 -6.83 -19.62
CA PHE A 189 7.34 -7.17 -18.21
C PHE A 189 6.78 -8.59 -17.99
N TRP A 190 7.50 -9.39 -17.20
CA TRP A 190 7.01 -10.63 -16.59
C TRP A 190 7.47 -10.68 -15.13
N LEU A 191 6.59 -11.12 -14.22
CA LEU A 191 6.83 -10.96 -12.80
C LEU A 191 7.95 -11.90 -12.30
N LYS A 192 9.05 -11.29 -11.84
CA LYS A 192 10.20 -11.99 -11.27
C LYS A 192 10.12 -12.10 -9.75
N LYS A 193 10.87 -13.05 -9.21
CA LYS A 193 11.18 -13.15 -7.79
C LYS A 193 11.84 -11.84 -7.35
N GLY A 194 11.33 -11.23 -6.29
CA GLY A 194 11.89 -10.02 -5.70
C GLY A 194 11.51 -8.69 -6.34
N THR A 195 10.61 -8.69 -7.33
CA THR A 195 10.19 -7.43 -7.99
C THR A 195 9.56 -6.43 -7.02
N PHE A 196 8.77 -6.92 -6.07
CA PHE A 196 8.04 -6.07 -5.13
C PHE A 196 8.60 -6.17 -3.71
N LYS A 197 8.58 -5.03 -3.00
CA LYS A 197 8.65 -5.01 -1.54
C LYS A 197 7.24 -5.16 -0.97
N THR A 198 7.07 -6.02 0.03
CA THR A 198 5.84 -6.21 0.79
C THR A 198 5.62 -5.04 1.74
N ILE A 199 4.41 -4.92 2.26
CA ILE A 199 4.03 -3.96 3.31
C ILE A 199 3.18 -4.71 4.33
N PRO A 200 3.10 -4.23 5.59
CA PRO A 200 2.17 -4.79 6.57
C PRO A 200 0.73 -4.83 6.04
N ASN A 201 0.03 -5.94 6.32
CA ASN A 201 -1.32 -6.20 5.83
C ASN A 201 -2.29 -6.69 6.91
N SER A 202 -1.88 -6.63 8.17
CA SER A 202 -2.71 -6.91 9.32
C SER A 202 -2.27 -6.01 10.47
N HIS A 203 -3.11 -5.89 11.50
CA HIS A 203 -2.72 -5.24 12.74
C HIS A 203 -1.62 -6.00 13.50
N THR A 204 -1.32 -7.27 13.16
CA THR A 204 -0.30 -8.09 13.85
C THR A 204 1.04 -7.36 13.92
N THR A 205 1.51 -6.81 12.80
CA THR A 205 2.78 -6.07 12.75
C THR A 205 2.72 -4.79 13.56
N CYS A 206 1.61 -4.05 13.51
CA CYS A 206 1.46 -2.81 14.26
C CYS A 206 1.46 -3.08 15.78
N PHE A 207 0.74 -4.11 16.22
CA PHE A 207 0.56 -4.43 17.63
C PHE A 207 1.72 -5.23 18.24
N THR A 208 2.72 -5.63 17.44
CA THR A 208 4.03 -6.02 17.98
C THR A 208 4.64 -4.88 18.80
N CYS A 209 4.44 -3.63 18.37
CA CYS A 209 4.94 -2.44 19.09
C CYS A 209 3.83 -1.65 19.78
N HIS A 210 2.61 -1.59 19.25
CA HIS A 210 1.49 -0.85 19.82
C HIS A 210 0.54 -1.75 20.62
N ASN A 211 1.08 -2.37 21.67
CA ASN A 211 0.31 -3.18 22.62
C ASN A 211 0.32 -2.56 24.02
N ALA A 212 -0.54 -3.08 24.91
CA ALA A 212 -0.71 -2.57 26.26
C ALA A 212 0.60 -2.61 27.09
N ASP A 213 1.50 -3.55 26.78
CA ASP A 213 2.72 -3.79 27.57
C ASP A 213 3.89 -2.91 27.11
N SER A 214 3.88 -2.46 25.86
CA SER A 214 4.94 -1.64 25.25
C SER A 214 5.02 -0.22 25.81
N GLY A 215 3.90 0.33 26.31
CA GLY A 215 3.76 1.74 26.64
C GLY A 215 3.86 2.71 25.44
N ILE A 216 3.88 2.21 24.20
CA ILE A 216 4.01 3.04 22.98
C ILE A 216 2.63 3.41 22.46
N ALA A 217 2.26 4.69 22.60
CA ALA A 217 1.06 5.25 21.99
C ALA A 217 1.17 5.30 20.45
N PRO A 218 0.07 5.16 19.69
CA PRO A 218 -1.31 4.95 20.16
C PRO A 218 -1.58 3.53 20.69
N GLU A 219 -2.58 3.40 21.56
CA GLU A 219 -3.07 2.09 21.98
C GLU A 219 -3.90 1.43 20.86
N ALA A 220 -4.00 0.10 20.88
CA ALA A 220 -4.77 -0.68 19.88
C ALA A 220 -6.25 -0.24 19.75
N LYS A 221 -6.83 0.34 20.80
CA LYS A 221 -8.21 0.85 20.84
C LYS A 221 -8.38 2.24 20.21
N ASP A 222 -7.30 2.97 19.98
CA ASP A 222 -7.31 4.35 19.46
C ASP A 222 -7.38 4.36 17.93
N CYS A 223 -8.42 3.73 17.38
CA CYS A 223 -8.53 3.46 15.94
C CYS A 223 -8.41 4.73 15.09
N ASN A 224 -8.94 5.85 15.58
CA ASN A 224 -8.93 7.14 14.88
C ASN A 224 -7.55 7.79 14.79
N VAL A 225 -6.55 7.35 15.56
CA VAL A 225 -5.17 7.84 15.44
C VAL A 225 -4.55 7.30 14.16
N CYS A 226 -4.69 6.00 13.91
CA CYS A 226 -4.16 5.32 12.72
C CYS A 226 -5.12 5.44 11.53
N HIS A 227 -6.41 5.16 11.70
CA HIS A 227 -7.37 5.17 10.61
C HIS A 227 -7.96 6.55 10.37
N LYS A 228 -7.80 7.06 9.15
CA LYS A 228 -8.39 8.33 8.70
C LYS A 228 -9.29 8.08 7.51
N LEU A 229 -10.38 8.83 7.43
CA LEU A 229 -11.25 8.78 6.26
C LEU A 229 -10.44 9.16 5.03
N LEU A 230 -10.52 8.32 4.01
CA LEU A 230 -9.95 8.63 2.72
C LEU A 230 -10.69 9.84 2.18
N VAL A 231 -9.93 10.86 1.81
CA VAL A 231 -10.43 11.83 0.84
C VAL A 231 -10.62 11.05 -0.47
N PRO A 232 -11.71 11.25 -1.21
CA PRO A 232 -11.85 10.68 -2.53
C PRO A 232 -10.71 11.22 -3.41
N ASP A 233 -9.58 10.52 -3.43
CA ASP A 233 -8.51 10.82 -4.36
C ASP A 233 -9.04 10.47 -5.74
N GLY A 234 -9.21 11.49 -6.58
CA GLY A 234 -9.69 11.33 -7.93
C GLY A 234 -8.85 10.26 -8.63
N ASN A 235 -9.49 9.13 -8.98
CA ASN A 235 -8.97 7.97 -9.69
C ASN A 235 -7.53 8.13 -10.21
N GLN A 236 -6.54 8.03 -9.31
CA GLN A 236 -5.15 8.07 -9.75
C GLN A 236 -4.88 6.73 -10.45
N LYS A 237 -4.53 6.83 -11.73
CA LYS A 237 -4.29 5.66 -12.58
C LYS A 237 -3.03 4.94 -12.07
N ALA A 238 -3.10 3.62 -11.95
CA ALA A 238 -1.96 2.77 -11.66
C ALA A 238 -1.37 2.21 -12.98
N ASP A 239 -0.06 1.96 -13.00
CA ASP A 239 0.66 1.36 -14.14
C ASP A 239 0.45 -0.17 -14.21
N PHE A 240 -0.81 -0.60 -14.22
CA PHE A 240 -1.20 -1.99 -14.07
C PHE A 240 -2.00 -2.49 -15.29
N ASP A 241 -1.66 -3.69 -15.77
CA ASP A 241 -2.41 -4.39 -16.81
C ASP A 241 -3.04 -5.66 -16.23
N GLN A 242 -4.37 -5.64 -16.05
CA GLN A 242 -5.13 -6.75 -15.49
C GLN A 242 -5.06 -8.01 -16.37
N LYS A 243 -5.04 -7.84 -17.70
CA LYS A 243 -4.97 -8.97 -18.62
C LYS A 243 -3.60 -9.61 -18.53
N LEU A 244 -2.52 -8.82 -18.50
CA LEU A 244 -1.17 -9.33 -18.33
C LEU A 244 -1.02 -10.09 -17.01
N ALA A 245 -1.55 -9.56 -15.90
CA ALA A 245 -1.52 -10.25 -14.60
C ALA A 245 -2.28 -11.59 -14.63
N ALA A 246 -3.40 -11.66 -15.37
CA ALA A 246 -4.14 -12.91 -15.58
C ALA A 246 -3.36 -13.91 -16.45
N ASP A 247 -2.70 -13.43 -17.52
CA ASP A 247 -1.86 -14.25 -18.41
C ASP A 247 -0.67 -14.87 -17.64
N MET A 248 -0.18 -14.20 -16.58
CA MET A 248 0.84 -14.75 -15.68
C MET A 248 0.33 -15.82 -14.71
N ALA A 249 -0.98 -16.05 -14.62
CA ALA A 249 -1.62 -16.99 -13.69
C ALA A 249 -1.22 -16.79 -12.20
N ILE A 250 -1.00 -15.55 -11.78
CA ILE A 250 -0.68 -15.23 -10.38
C ILE A 250 -1.91 -15.51 -9.51
N THR A 251 -1.75 -16.31 -8.45
CA THR A 251 -2.85 -16.67 -7.53
C THR A 251 -2.81 -15.91 -6.20
N ASP A 252 -1.71 -15.20 -5.90
CA ASP A 252 -1.60 -14.35 -4.72
C ASP A 252 -2.50 -13.11 -4.87
N LYS A 253 -3.71 -13.23 -4.29
CA LYS A 253 -4.73 -12.17 -4.31
C LYS A 253 -4.27 -10.91 -3.60
N PHE A 254 -3.41 -11.01 -2.59
CA PHE A 254 -2.92 -9.84 -1.86
C PHE A 254 -1.99 -9.03 -2.74
N ILE A 255 -1.05 -9.69 -3.41
CA ILE A 255 -0.11 -9.03 -4.32
C ILE A 255 -0.85 -8.41 -5.52
N LEU A 256 -1.83 -9.10 -6.11
CA LEU A 256 -2.64 -8.52 -7.20
C LEU A 256 -3.44 -7.29 -6.75
N ALA A 257 -4.08 -7.35 -5.58
CA ALA A 257 -4.83 -6.23 -5.03
C ALA A 257 -3.94 -5.03 -4.71
N ARG A 258 -2.69 -5.26 -4.28
CA ARG A 258 -1.72 -4.19 -4.04
C ARG A 258 -1.13 -3.66 -5.33
N TRP A 259 -0.70 -4.54 -6.24
CA TRP A 259 -0.10 -4.15 -7.52
C TRP A 259 -1.05 -3.28 -8.34
N SER A 260 -2.33 -3.65 -8.43
CA SER A 260 -3.36 -2.87 -9.15
C SER A 260 -3.63 -1.46 -8.60
N ARG A 261 -3.13 -1.14 -7.40
CA ARG A 261 -3.34 0.17 -6.74
C ARG A 261 -2.05 0.94 -6.54
N ARG A 262 -0.90 0.36 -6.91
CA ARG A 262 0.39 1.04 -6.84
C ARG A 262 0.43 2.07 -7.95
N LEU A 263 0.36 3.33 -7.57
CA LEU A 263 0.43 4.49 -8.47
C LEU A 263 1.72 4.59 -9.28
N SER A 264 2.68 3.73 -8.97
CA SER A 264 3.98 3.64 -9.62
C SER A 264 4.36 2.21 -9.99
N ALA A 265 3.46 1.22 -10.00
CA ALA A 265 3.85 -0.16 -10.37
C ALA A 265 3.04 -0.66 -11.57
N GLY A 266 3.66 -1.27 -12.59
CA GLY A 266 4.89 -2.10 -12.60
C GLY A 266 6.21 -1.50 -13.14
N ALA A 267 6.50 -0.25 -12.82
CA ALA A 267 7.67 0.50 -13.29
C ALA A 267 8.99 0.31 -12.51
N PHE A 268 8.93 0.12 -11.18
CA PHE A 268 10.13 0.07 -10.34
C PHE A 268 10.40 -1.35 -9.82
N ARG A 269 11.33 -2.01 -10.52
CA ARG A 269 11.75 -3.40 -10.36
C ARG A 269 12.93 -3.47 -9.40
N HIS A 270 12.72 -4.05 -8.22
CA HIS A 270 13.79 -4.16 -7.21
C HIS A 270 14.72 -5.35 -7.43
N GLU A 271 14.39 -6.26 -8.35
CA GLU A 271 15.06 -7.56 -8.47
C GLU A 271 16.35 -7.56 -9.29
N GLY A 272 16.66 -6.49 -10.02
CA GLY A 272 17.70 -6.49 -11.06
C GLY A 272 18.77 -5.42 -10.88
N GLY A 273 19.96 -5.70 -11.41
CA GLY A 273 21.11 -4.80 -11.34
C GLY A 273 21.56 -4.56 -9.90
N GLU A 274 21.93 -3.31 -9.60
CA GLU A 274 22.35 -2.90 -8.25
C GLU A 274 21.15 -2.64 -7.32
N HIS A 275 19.90 -2.62 -7.81
CA HIS A 275 18.72 -2.26 -7.02
C HIS A 275 18.51 -3.08 -5.73
N PRO A 276 18.76 -4.42 -5.69
CA PRO A 276 18.63 -5.19 -4.47
C PRO A 276 19.55 -4.71 -3.33
N ASP A 277 20.70 -4.13 -3.68
CA ASP A 277 21.78 -3.77 -2.76
C ASP A 277 21.84 -2.26 -2.46
N LEU A 278 21.04 -1.44 -3.14
CA LEU A 278 20.92 -0.01 -2.85
C LEU A 278 20.10 0.24 -1.58
N SER A 279 20.46 1.27 -0.83
CA SER A 279 19.61 1.76 0.24
C SER A 279 18.27 2.23 -0.30
N CYS A 280 17.19 1.96 0.44
CA CYS A 280 15.87 2.49 0.13
C CYS A 280 15.91 4.02 -0.02
N MET A 281 16.74 4.70 0.78
CA MET A 281 16.85 6.16 0.79
C MET A 281 17.56 6.74 -0.44
N SER A 282 18.25 5.91 -1.23
CA SER A 282 18.86 6.34 -2.49
C SER A 282 17.81 6.74 -3.54
N CYS A 283 16.59 6.20 -3.43
CA CYS A 283 15.51 6.50 -4.37
C CYS A 283 14.27 7.09 -3.68
N HIS A 284 14.00 6.68 -2.44
CA HIS A 284 12.84 7.10 -1.67
C HIS A 284 13.18 8.17 -0.65
N ASN A 285 12.38 9.24 -0.59
CA ASN A 285 12.42 10.16 0.54
C ASN A 285 11.60 9.60 1.70
N VAL A 286 12.15 8.60 2.39
CA VAL A 286 11.41 7.81 3.38
C VAL A 286 10.86 8.68 4.53
N THR A 287 11.55 9.74 4.94
CA THR A 287 11.05 10.63 6.02
C THR A 287 9.82 11.43 5.62
N ALA A 288 9.56 11.61 4.32
CA ALA A 288 8.34 12.26 3.83
C ALA A 288 7.16 11.30 3.65
N PHE A 289 7.37 9.98 3.76
CA PHE A 289 6.35 8.99 3.42
C PHE A 289 5.20 9.00 4.40
N ASN A 290 3.98 9.15 3.86
CA ASN A 290 2.73 8.89 4.55
C ASN A 290 1.82 8.07 3.65
N THR A 291 1.33 6.93 4.15
CA THR A 291 0.44 6.04 3.42
C THR A 291 -0.91 6.66 3.03
N LEU A 292 -1.28 7.80 3.63
CA LEU A 292 -2.46 8.58 3.24
C LEU A 292 -2.17 9.65 2.18
N ASP A 293 -0.91 9.97 1.90
CA ASP A 293 -0.53 10.91 0.85
C ASP A 293 0.14 10.15 -0.30
N PRO A 294 -0.60 9.87 -1.39
CA PRO A 294 -0.05 9.10 -2.48
C PRO A 294 1.07 9.80 -3.26
N GLN A 295 1.23 11.12 -3.12
CA GLN A 295 2.36 11.83 -3.73
C GLN A 295 3.66 11.51 -3.01
N THR A 296 3.61 11.36 -1.68
CA THR A 296 4.81 11.04 -0.89
C THR A 296 5.35 9.65 -1.21
N MET A 297 4.49 8.73 -1.65
CA MET A 297 4.88 7.34 -1.97
C MET A 297 5.53 7.18 -3.36
N LYS A 298 5.54 8.23 -4.20
CA LYS A 298 6.09 8.17 -5.55
C LYS A 298 7.61 8.32 -5.52
N VAL A 299 8.30 7.56 -6.37
CA VAL A 299 9.71 7.80 -6.70
C VAL A 299 9.74 8.81 -7.85
N PRO A 300 10.33 10.00 -7.67
CA PRO A 300 10.51 10.94 -8.76
C PRO A 300 11.42 10.37 -9.85
N VAL A 301 11.10 10.59 -11.13
CA VAL A 301 11.92 10.12 -12.28
C VAL A 301 13.38 10.55 -12.16
N ARG A 302 13.63 11.78 -11.68
CA ARG A 302 14.99 12.29 -11.46
C ARG A 302 15.82 11.46 -10.46
N SER A 303 15.19 10.72 -9.54
CA SER A 303 15.90 9.82 -8.63
C SER A 303 16.59 8.67 -9.39
N CYS A 304 16.15 8.38 -10.61
CA CYS A 304 16.74 7.33 -11.44
C CYS A 304 17.97 7.78 -12.22
N GLY A 305 18.20 9.08 -12.45
CA GLY A 305 19.28 9.55 -13.32
C GLY A 305 19.69 11.03 -13.24
N GLY A 306 19.39 11.72 -12.14
CA GLY A 306 19.97 13.04 -11.86
C GLY A 306 21.48 12.98 -11.63
N ALA A 307 22.05 14.00 -11.00
CA ALA A 307 23.50 14.07 -10.71
C ALA A 307 24.07 12.83 -9.97
N ASP A 308 23.21 12.09 -9.27
CA ASP A 308 23.55 10.88 -8.51
C ASP A 308 22.83 9.60 -9.02
N GLY A 309 22.16 9.62 -10.19
CA GLY A 309 21.38 8.48 -10.71
C GLY A 309 22.06 7.70 -11.85
N CYS A 310 21.46 6.57 -12.26
CA CYS A 310 22.08 5.58 -13.16
C CYS A 310 21.44 5.44 -14.56
N HIS A 311 20.20 5.90 -14.75
CA HIS A 311 19.38 5.58 -15.93
C HIS A 311 19.01 6.79 -16.80
N ILE A 312 19.44 8.00 -16.40
CA ILE A 312 19.31 9.21 -17.19
C ILE A 312 20.73 9.79 -17.32
N THR A 313 21.13 10.07 -18.55
CA THR A 313 22.46 10.56 -18.90
C THR A 313 22.34 11.86 -19.69
N ALA A 314 23.45 12.46 -20.10
CA ALA A 314 23.39 13.68 -20.93
C ALA A 314 22.82 13.37 -22.32
N THR A 315 23.21 12.25 -22.92
CA THR A 315 22.76 11.80 -24.25
C THR A 315 22.39 10.33 -24.27
N SER A 316 21.67 9.85 -25.29
CA SER A 316 21.34 8.43 -25.45
C SER A 316 22.55 7.56 -25.71
N ASP A 317 23.61 8.11 -26.31
CA ASP A 317 24.87 7.42 -26.55
C ASP A 317 25.63 7.11 -25.25
N ASP A 318 25.37 7.87 -24.19
CA ASP A 318 25.96 7.65 -22.86
C ASP A 318 25.30 6.48 -22.10
N GLY A 319 24.33 5.78 -22.71
CA GLY A 319 23.74 4.54 -22.18
C GLY A 319 22.55 4.71 -21.22
N GLY A 320 22.03 5.93 -21.05
CA GLY A 320 20.84 6.18 -20.23
C GLY A 320 19.60 5.47 -20.78
N ALA A 321 18.95 4.63 -19.97
CA ALA A 321 17.74 3.91 -20.35
C ALA A 321 16.60 4.84 -20.74
N LEU A 322 16.40 5.94 -19.99
CA LEU A 322 15.38 6.94 -20.31
C LEU A 322 15.71 7.66 -21.62
N ASN A 323 16.96 8.07 -21.81
CA ASN A 323 17.43 8.74 -23.02
C ASN A 323 17.13 7.89 -24.26
N PHE A 324 17.47 6.60 -24.19
CA PHE A 324 17.22 5.64 -25.26
C PHE A 324 15.72 5.54 -25.58
N GLU A 325 14.86 5.28 -24.59
CA GLU A 325 13.42 5.08 -24.82
C GLU A 325 12.74 6.36 -25.33
N LEU A 326 13.16 7.54 -24.85
CA LEU A 326 12.68 8.83 -25.37
C LEU A 326 13.03 9.02 -26.84
N ASP A 327 14.25 8.66 -27.25
CA ASP A 327 14.68 8.81 -28.64
C ASP A 327 14.00 7.79 -29.56
N GLN A 328 13.74 6.57 -29.08
CA GLN A 328 12.92 5.60 -29.83
C GLN A 328 11.47 6.09 -29.98
N LYS A 329 10.85 6.59 -28.92
CA LYS A 329 9.48 7.13 -28.97
C LYS A 329 9.34 8.33 -29.89
N LYS A 330 10.37 9.17 -30.03
CA LYS A 330 10.41 10.27 -31.01
C LYS A 330 10.49 9.77 -32.45
N LYS A 331 11.25 8.69 -32.69
CA LYS A 331 11.41 8.08 -34.03
C LYS A 331 10.18 7.30 -34.46
N ASP A 332 9.58 6.58 -33.51
CA ASP A 332 8.38 5.77 -33.70
C ASP A 332 7.37 6.04 -32.57
N PRO A 333 6.29 6.79 -32.83
CA PRO A 333 5.24 7.02 -31.84
C PRO A 333 4.56 5.74 -31.33
N ALA A 334 4.62 4.63 -32.09
CA ALA A 334 4.09 3.33 -31.69
C ALA A 334 5.05 2.55 -30.77
N PHE A 335 6.30 3.01 -30.60
CA PHE A 335 7.23 2.43 -29.64
C PHE A 335 6.62 2.40 -28.24
N VAL A 336 6.85 1.33 -27.49
CA VAL A 336 6.35 1.15 -26.13
C VAL A 336 7.53 1.14 -25.17
N CYS A 337 7.55 2.06 -24.21
CA CYS A 337 8.58 2.09 -23.17
C CYS A 337 8.33 0.96 -22.18
N THR A 338 9.14 -0.11 -22.18
CA THR A 338 8.93 -1.29 -21.33
C THR A 338 10.00 -1.45 -20.26
N LYS A 339 11.09 -0.68 -20.32
CA LYS A 339 12.14 -0.73 -19.29
C LYS A 339 11.64 -0.21 -17.96
N CYS A 340 10.76 0.79 -18.00
CA CYS A 340 10.24 1.47 -16.83
C CYS A 340 8.71 1.43 -16.72
N HIS A 341 7.94 0.80 -17.62
CA HIS A 341 6.47 0.80 -17.52
C HIS A 341 5.87 -0.54 -17.90
N VAL A 342 4.66 -0.82 -17.39
CA VAL A 342 3.84 -1.98 -17.79
C VAL A 342 2.76 -1.56 -18.77
N ALA A 343 1.85 -0.69 -18.35
CA ALA A 343 0.75 -0.18 -19.14
C ALA A 343 1.04 1.22 -19.72
N PHE A 344 1.71 2.08 -18.95
CA PHE A 344 1.93 3.48 -19.29
C PHE A 344 2.90 3.71 -20.44
N GLY A 345 3.76 2.73 -20.76
CA GLY A 345 4.74 2.86 -21.86
C GLY A 345 4.13 3.12 -23.23
N ARG A 346 2.84 2.80 -23.39
CA ARG A 346 2.06 3.05 -24.62
C ARG A 346 1.57 4.49 -24.73
N GLU A 347 1.53 5.22 -23.63
CA GLU A 347 0.95 6.56 -23.54
C GLU A 347 1.92 7.64 -24.03
N LEU A 348 1.44 8.89 -24.03
CA LEU A 348 2.28 10.05 -24.30
C LEU A 348 3.27 10.25 -23.15
N VAL A 349 4.47 10.66 -23.51
CA VAL A 349 5.54 10.96 -22.54
C VAL A 349 5.12 12.16 -21.69
N PRO A 350 5.04 12.05 -20.36
CA PRO A 350 4.72 13.18 -19.50
C PRO A 350 5.90 14.16 -19.40
N GLU A 351 5.61 15.42 -19.08
CA GLU A 351 6.62 16.51 -19.10
C GLU A 351 7.80 16.30 -18.14
N ASP A 352 7.61 15.55 -17.06
CA ASP A 352 8.63 15.29 -16.06
C ASP A 352 9.79 14.43 -16.61
N HIS A 353 9.55 13.61 -17.62
CA HIS A 353 10.57 12.76 -18.24
C HIS A 353 11.58 13.61 -19.03
N PRO A 354 11.19 14.45 -20.01
CA PRO A 354 12.13 15.36 -20.65
C PRO A 354 12.78 16.35 -19.68
N LYS A 355 12.04 16.84 -18.68
CA LYS A 355 12.58 17.78 -17.67
C LYS A 355 13.60 17.14 -16.73
N ALA A 356 13.61 15.82 -16.59
CA ALA A 356 14.59 15.10 -15.79
C ALA A 356 15.94 14.94 -16.51
N MET A 357 16.00 15.17 -17.82
CA MET A 357 17.22 15.07 -18.61
C MET A 357 18.16 16.24 -18.27
N PRO A 358 19.47 15.98 -18.01
CA PRO A 358 20.44 17.04 -17.83
C PRO A 358 20.49 17.97 -19.05
N THR A 359 20.48 19.28 -18.82
CA THR A 359 20.75 20.24 -19.90
C THR A 359 22.21 20.09 -20.32
N PRO A 360 22.53 19.92 -21.62
CA PRO A 360 23.91 19.83 -22.08
C PRO A 360 24.68 21.08 -21.64
N LYS A 361 25.78 20.91 -20.89
CA LYS A 361 26.70 22.04 -20.65
C LYS A 361 27.32 22.45 -21.98
N PRO A 362 27.45 23.76 -22.28
CA PRO A 362 28.16 24.21 -23.47
C PRO A 362 29.57 23.61 -23.47
N LYS A 363 30.00 23.02 -24.59
CA LYS A 363 31.38 22.57 -24.75
C LYS A 363 32.28 23.80 -24.61
N VAL A 364 33.02 23.89 -23.51
CA VAL A 364 34.13 24.83 -23.38
C VAL A 364 35.22 24.29 -24.29
N ASN A 365 35.49 24.98 -25.39
CA ASN A 365 36.63 24.66 -26.23
C ASN A 365 37.90 24.87 -25.39
N PRO A 366 38.78 23.86 -25.28
CA PRO A 366 40.09 24.07 -24.67
C PRO A 366 40.83 25.13 -25.50
N SER A 367 41.31 26.17 -24.80
CA SER A 367 42.10 27.27 -25.38
C SER A 367 43.53 26.85 -25.65
#